data_AF-A0A1J0F7J8-F1
#
_entry.id   AF-A0A1J0F7J8-F1
#
_cell.length_a   1.000
_cell.length_b   1.000
_cell.length_c   1.000
_cell.angle_alpha   90.00
_cell.angle_beta   90.00
_cell.angle_gamma   90.00
#
_symmetry.space_group_name_H-M   'P 1'
#
loop_
_entity.id
_entity.type
_entity.pdbx_description
1 polymer ?
#
loop_
_entity_poly.entity_id
_entity_poly.type
_entity_poly.pdbx_seq_one_letter_code
_entity_poly.pdbx_strand_id
1 'polypeptide(L)' 'MYYSFMRYFTSIFLLISFIVDLEIVLLFLSFFQLHLFLGINSILKDYIHQNEIKILLIFLNRLVLIFFFSIILEIIF' A
#
# COMPACT_ATOMS: atom_id res chain seq x y z
N MET A 1 -8.78 -20.03 37.45
CA MET A 1 -9.73 -19.30 36.59
C MET A 1 -9.31 -17.86 36.30
N TYR A 2 -8.96 -17.04 37.30
CA TYR A 2 -8.53 -15.65 37.04
C TYR A 2 -7.24 -15.57 36.20
N TYR A 3 -6.19 -16.33 36.54
CA TYR A 3 -4.94 -16.33 35.78
C TYR A 3 -5.08 -16.83 34.35
N SER A 4 -5.93 -17.84 34.10
CA SER A 4 -6.22 -18.31 32.74
C SER A 4 -6.95 -17.24 31.94
N PHE A 5 -7.94 -16.57 32.54
CA PHE A 5 -8.64 -15.44 31.91
C PHE A 5 -7.70 -14.30 31.53
N MET A 6 -6.80 -13.89 32.45
CA MET A 6 -5.82 -12.83 32.18
C MET A 6 -4.84 -13.21 31.05
N ARG A 7 -4.46 -14.49 30.93
CA ARG A 7 -3.62 -14.99 29.83
C ARG A 7 -4.33 -14.90 28.48
N TYR A 8 -5.63 -15.25 28.42
CA TYR A 8 -6.39 -15.09 27.18
C TYR A 8 -6.54 -13.63 26.78
N PHE A 9 -6.88 -12.74 27.72
CA PHE A 9 -6.99 -11.31 27.44
C PHE A 9 -5.69 -10.70 26.94
N THR A 10 -4.56 -11.01 27.59
CA THR A 10 -3.25 -10.53 27.15
C THR A 10 -2.88 -11.03 25.76
N SER A 11 -3.17 -12.30 25.43
CA SER A 11 -2.95 -12.83 24.07
C SER A 11 -3.81 -12.14 23.01
N ILE A 12 -5.07 -11.82 23.34
CA ILE A 12 -5.98 -11.10 22.43
C ILE A 12 -5.48 -9.68 22.20
N PHE A 13 -5.08 -8.96 23.25
CA PHE A 13 -4.56 -7.60 23.12
C PHE A 13 -3.26 -7.55 22.30
N LEU A 14 -2.36 -8.51 22.50
CA LEU A 14 -1.14 -8.62 21.68
C LEU A 14 -1.44 -8.85 20.20
N LEU A 15 -2.44 -9.68 19.90
CA LEU A 15 -2.84 -9.96 18.53
C LEU A 15 -3.49 -8.72 17.90
N ILE A 16 -4.34 -8.00 18.64
CA ILE A 16 -4.94 -6.75 18.18
C ILE A 16 -3.87 -5.69 17.92
N SER A 17 -2.91 -5.50 18.83
CA SER A 17 -1.84 -4.53 18.62
C SER A 17 -1.02 -4.85 17.36
N PHE A 18 -0.71 -6.13 17.15
CA PHE A 18 0.00 -6.56 15.94
C PHE A 18 -0.80 -6.26 14.66
N ILE A 19 -2.11 -6.51 14.65
CA ILE A 19 -2.97 -6.18 13.51
C ILE A 19 -2.98 -4.66 13.25
N VAL A 20 -3.09 -3.84 14.30
CA VAL A 20 -3.08 -2.38 14.18
C VAL A 20 -1.75 -1.88 13.59
N ASP A 21 -0.63 -2.43 14.05
CA ASP A 21 0.70 -2.09 13.51
C ASP A 21 0.79 -2.40 12.02
N LEU A 22 0.30 -3.58 11.59
CA LEU A 22 0.24 -3.96 10.18
C LEU A 22 -0.64 -3.03 9.35
N GLU A 23 -1.81 -2.66 9.88
CA GLU A 23 -2.74 -1.77 9.20
C GLU A 23 -2.12 -0.39 8.96
N ILE A 24 -1.38 0.14 9.95
CA ILE A 24 -0.66 1.41 9.81
C ILE A 24 0.38 1.33 8.68
N VAL A 25 1.16 0.25 8.63
CA VAL A 25 2.16 0.05 7.56
C VAL A 25 1.49 0.00 6.18
N LEU A 26 0.42 -0.79 6.04
CA LEU A 26 -0.32 -0.90 4.78
C LEU A 26 -0.98 0.43 4.36
N LEU A 27 -1.44 1.21 5.33
CA LEU A 27 -2.01 2.54 5.07
C LEU A 27 -0.97 3.50 4.50
N PHE A 28 0.24 3.55 5.06
CA PHE A 28 1.32 4.37 4.50
C PHE A 28 1.75 3.90 3.11
N LEU A 29 1.88 2.59 2.91
CA LEU A 29 2.24 2.01 1.62
C LEU A 29 1.20 2.36 0.54
N SER A 30 -0.09 2.15 0.83
CA SER A 30 -1.17 2.46 -0.10
C SER A 30 -1.31 3.95 -0.39
N PHE A 31 -1.12 4.81 0.62
CA PHE A 31 -1.06 6.25 0.43
C PHE A 31 0.06 6.64 -0.53
N PHE A 32 1.27 6.09 -0.34
CA PHE A 32 2.40 6.37 -1.20
C PHE A 32 2.16 5.90 -2.65
N GLN A 33 1.60 4.71 -2.82
CA GLN A 33 1.22 4.18 -4.14
C GLN A 33 0.22 5.11 -4.86
N LEU A 34 -0.82 5.56 -4.15
CA LEU A 34 -1.82 6.47 -4.70
C LEU A 34 -1.18 7.82 -5.07
N HIS A 35 -0.34 8.36 -4.19
CA HIS A 35 0.35 9.63 -4.42
C HIS A 35 1.19 9.59 -5.70
N LEU A 36 2.01 8.55 -5.89
CA LEU A 36 2.80 8.37 -7.11
C LEU A 36 1.93 8.18 -8.35
N PHE A 37 0.85 7.40 -8.26
CA PHE A 37 -0.07 7.19 -9.37
C PHE A 37 -0.68 8.50 -9.87
N LEU A 38 -1.21 9.30 -8.94
CA LEU A 38 -1.82 10.59 -9.26
C LEU A 38 -0.79 11.60 -9.75
N GLY A 39 0.39 11.66 -9.12
CA GLY A 39 1.47 12.55 -9.52
C GLY A 39 1.92 12.30 -10.96
N ILE A 40 2.20 11.04 -11.30
CA ILE A 40 2.61 10.66 -12.66
C ILE A 40 1.46 10.90 -13.65
N ASN A 41 0.22 10.56 -13.30
CA ASN A 41 -0.92 10.81 -14.19
C ASN A 41 -1.14 12.31 -14.46
N SER A 42 -0.87 13.18 -13.48
CA SER A 42 -0.92 14.63 -13.69
C SER A 42 0.13 15.06 -14.72
N ILE A 43 1.38 14.61 -14.56
CA ILE A 43 2.48 14.91 -15.51
C ILE A 43 2.12 14.39 -16.91
N LEU A 44 1.66 13.15 -17.03
CA LEU A 44 1.23 12.58 -18.32
C LEU A 44 0.09 13.39 -18.94
N LYS A 45 -0.82 13.94 -18.12
CA LYS A 45 -1.92 14.77 -18.62
C LYS A 45 -1.44 16.12 -19.15
N ASP A 46 -0.43 16.71 -18.52
CA ASP A 46 0.06 18.04 -18.87
C ASP A 46 0.98 18.02 -20.09
N TYR A 47 1.80 16.97 -20.25
CA TYR A 47 2.82 16.91 -21.29
C TYR A 47 2.44 16.06 -22.52
N ILE A 48 1.43 15.19 -22.41
CA ILE A 48 1.08 14.24 -23.49
C ILE A 48 -0.31 14.53 -24.03
N HIS A 49 -0.32 14.96 -25.29
CA HIS A 49 -1.54 15.35 -26.00
C HIS A 49 -2.07 14.26 -26.94
N GLN A 50 -1.27 13.26 -27.28
CA GLN A 50 -1.71 12.11 -28.06
C GLN A 50 -2.39 11.07 -27.16
N ASN A 51 -3.68 10.86 -27.36
CA ASN A 51 -4.51 10.01 -26.50
C ASN A 51 -4.04 8.54 -26.46
N GLU A 52 -3.58 8.00 -27.58
CA GLU A 52 -3.09 6.61 -27.67
C GLU A 52 -1.86 6.39 -26.78
N ILE A 53 -0.88 7.29 -26.86
CA ILE A 53 0.33 7.28 -26.03
C ILE A 53 -0.02 7.46 -24.55
N LYS A 54 -0.97 8.35 -24.26
CA LYS A 54 -1.42 8.60 -22.89
C LYS A 54 -2.02 7.36 -22.23
N ILE A 55 -2.88 6.63 -22.95
CA ILE A 55 -3.49 5.38 -22.46
C ILE A 55 -2.41 4.34 -22.19
N LEU A 56 -1.47 4.16 -23.12
CA LEU A 56 -0.34 3.24 -22.97
C LEU A 56 0.48 3.58 -21.71
N LEU A 57 0.81 4.86 -21.51
CA LEU A 57 1.63 5.28 -20.38
C LEU A 57 0.92 5.20 -19.04
N ILE A 58 -0.39 5.45 -18.98
CA ILE A 58 -1.18 5.21 -17.76
C ILE A 58 -1.19 3.71 -17.41
N PHE A 59 -1.32 2.84 -18.42
CA PHE A 59 -1.26 1.40 -18.22
C PHE A 59 0.13 0.96 -17.71
N LEU A 60 1.21 1.44 -18.32
CA LEU A 60 2.58 1.17 -17.88
C LEU A 60 2.84 1.71 -16.47
N ASN A 61 2.37 2.91 -16.15
CA ASN A 61 2.47 3.50 -14.82
C ASN A 61 1.83 2.56 -13.77
N ARG A 62 0.65 2.02 -14.07
CA ARG A 62 -0.03 1.07 -13.18
C ARG A 62 0.77 -0.23 -12.99
N LEU A 63 1.35 -0.79 -14.06
CA LEU A 63 2.19 -1.99 -13.96
C LEU A 63 3.46 -1.75 -13.12
N VAL A 64 4.14 -0.62 -13.35
CA VAL A 64 5.34 -0.24 -12.60
C VAL A 64 5.02 -0.07 -11.12
N LEU A 65 3.91 0.58 -10.79
CA LEU A 65 3.50 0.75 -9.39
C LEU A 65 3.18 -0.58 -8.70
N ILE A 66 2.52 -1.51 -9.39
CA ILE A 66 2.25 -2.86 -8.85
C ILE A 66 3.56 -3.59 -8.57
N PHE A 67 4.51 -3.56 -9.51
CA PHE A 67 5.81 -4.20 -9.35
C PHE A 67 6.65 -3.57 -8.23
N PHE A 68 6.66 -2.25 -8.14
CA PHE A 68 7.34 -1.55 -7.06
C PHE A 68 6.73 -1.89 -5.70
N PHE A 69 5.41 -1.95 -5.62
CA PHE A 69 4.70 -2.31 -4.40
C PHE A 69 4.96 -3.77 -3.98
N SER A 70 5.01 -4.71 -4.93
CA SER A 70 5.33 -6.10 -4.62
C SER A 70 6.74 -6.25 -4.06
N ILE A 71 7.71 -5.52 -4.60
CA ILE A 71 9.08 -5.52 -4.08
C ILE A 71 9.13 -4.96 -2.66
N ILE A 72 8.43 -3.85 -2.40
CA ILE A 72 8.40 -3.26 -1.06
C ILE A 72 7.78 -4.23 -0.05
N LEU A 73 6.67 -4.89 -0.41
CA LEU A 73 6.05 -5.89 0.45
C LEU A 73 6.99 -7.06 0.74
N GLU A 74 7.71 -7.56 -0.27
CA GLU A 74 8.71 -8.64 -0.11
C GLU A 74 9.89 -8.22 0.80
N ILE A 75 10.24 -6.94 0.84
CA ILE A 75 11.29 -6.44 1.75
C ILE A 75 10.78 -6.30 3.19
N ILE A 76 9.49 -5.97 3.36
CA ILE A 76 8.88 -5.71 4.67
C ILE A 76 8.42 -7.00 5.37
N PHE A 77 7.97 -8.00 4.61
CA PHE A 77 7.35 -9.24 5.09
C PHE A 77 8.15 -10.49 4.71
#